data_AF-A0A1C7WBF6-F1
#
_entry.id   AF-A0A1C7WBF6-F1
#
_cell.length_a   1.000
_cell.length_b   1.000
_cell.length_c   1.000
_cell.angle_alpha   90.00
_cell.angle_beta   90.00
_cell.angle_gamma   90.00
#
_symmetry.space_group_name_H-M   'P 1'
#
loop_
_entity.id
_entity.type
_entity.pdbx_description
1 polymer ?
#
loop_
_entity_poly.entity_id
_entity_poly.type
_entity_poly.pdbx_seq_one_letter_code
_entity_poly.pdbx_strand_id
1 'polypeptide(L)'
;MVRYYGFLANRKRGTLLPKVYDALEMTVREKPKRPGFAVLMKSFLGTDPYQCILCKGRLRFAGAMAGEHATKLLSDRLHRLAKKRWLQIPSLD
;
A
#
# COMPACT_ATOMS: atom_id res chain seq x y z
N MET A 1 18.14 0.41 -18.74
CA MET A 1 16.89 -0.38 -18.68
C MET A 1 17.14 -1.74 -19.32
N VAL A 2 16.99 -2.84 -18.58
CA VAL A 2 17.31 -4.19 -19.08
C VAL A 2 16.19 -4.68 -20.00
N ARG A 3 16.53 -5.11 -21.22
CA ARG A 3 15.58 -5.72 -22.17
C ARG A 3 15.69 -7.24 -22.08
N TYR A 4 14.62 -7.89 -21.63
CA TYR A 4 14.56 -9.35 -21.56
C TYR A 4 14.07 -9.92 -22.90
N TYR A 5 14.79 -10.92 -23.41
CA TYR A 5 14.48 -11.63 -24.65
C TYR A 5 13.98 -13.06 -24.36
N GLY A 6 13.47 -13.73 -25.40
CA GLY A 6 13.03 -15.12 -25.30
C GLY A 6 11.83 -15.32 -24.37
N PHE A 7 11.89 -16.37 -23.54
CA PHE A 7 10.83 -16.70 -22.58
C PHE A 7 10.73 -15.71 -21.41
N LEU A 8 11.77 -14.89 -21.17
CA LEU A 8 11.75 -13.84 -20.15
C LEU A 8 11.12 -12.53 -20.67
N ALA A 9 10.85 -12.42 -21.97
CA ALA A 9 10.16 -11.25 -22.52
C ALA A 9 8.77 -11.10 -21.90
N ASN A 10 8.39 -9.90 -21.47
CA ASN A 10 7.13 -9.64 -20.74
C ASN A 10 5.89 -10.25 -21.43
N ARG A 11 5.84 -10.21 -22.76
CA ARG A 11 4.73 -10.77 -23.56
C ARG A 11 4.62 -12.30 -23.48
N LYS A 12 5.76 -13.00 -23.35
CA LYS A 12 5.84 -14.47 -23.38
C LYS A 12 6.02 -15.09 -21.99
N ARG A 13 6.43 -14.30 -21.01
CA ARG A 13 6.76 -14.75 -19.66
C ARG A 13 5.62 -15.48 -18.96
N GLY A 14 4.39 -14.99 -19.10
CA GLY A 14 3.23 -15.62 -18.44
C GLY A 14 2.95 -17.05 -18.91
N THR A 15 3.27 -17.37 -20.17
CA THR A 15 2.96 -18.68 -20.77
C THR A 15 4.17 -19.62 -20.84
N LEU A 16 5.37 -19.08 -21.06
CA LEU A 16 6.58 -19.90 -21.22
C LEU A 16 7.33 -20.16 -19.91
N LEU A 17 7.27 -19.24 -18.94
CA LEU A 17 8.02 -19.41 -17.68
C LEU A 17 7.53 -20.59 -16.83
N PRO A 18 6.22 -20.88 -16.72
CA PRO A 18 5.75 -22.08 -16.02
C PRO A 18 6.29 -23.37 -16.63
N LYS A 19 6.30 -23.48 -17.97
CA LYS A 19 6.84 -24.66 -18.68
C LYS A 19 8.32 -24.90 -18.40
N VAL A 20 9.09 -23.82 -18.24
CA VAL A 20 10.51 -23.89 -17.87
C VAL A 20 10.68 -24.36 -16.43
N TYR A 21 9.82 -23.91 -15.51
CA TYR A 21 9.85 -24.40 -14.12
C TYR A 21 9.48 -25.88 -14.04
N ASP A 22 8.47 -26.32 -14.80
CA ASP A 22 8.07 -27.73 -14.88
C ASP A 22 9.21 -28.59 -15.45
N ALA A 23 9.87 -28.13 -16.53
CA ALA A 23 10.99 -28.85 -17.14
C ALA A 23 12.24 -28.91 -16.24
N LEU A 24 12.41 -27.96 -15.32
CA LEU A 24 13.52 -27.90 -14.39
C LEU A 24 13.17 -28.47 -13.00
N GLU A 25 11.97 -29.06 -12.84
CA GLU A 25 11.45 -29.56 -11.56
C GLU A 25 11.54 -28.53 -10.42
N MET A 26 11.39 -27.25 -10.77
CA MET A 26 11.51 -26.15 -9.82
C MET A 26 10.18 -25.86 -9.15
N THR A 27 10.18 -25.79 -7.82
CA THR A 27 9.01 -25.34 -7.08
C THR A 27 8.75 -23.85 -7.36
N VAL A 28 7.59 -23.54 -7.94
CA VAL A 28 7.16 -22.15 -8.14
C VAL A 28 6.94 -21.50 -6.78
N ARG A 29 7.62 -20.37 -6.54
CA ARG A 29 7.35 -19.56 -5.35
C ARG A 29 5.92 -19.02 -5.42
N GLU A 30 5.09 -19.41 -4.46
CA GLU A 30 3.76 -18.86 -4.33
C GLU A 30 3.82 -17.34 -4.14
N LYS A 31 2.99 -16.62 -4.90
CA LYS A 31 2.78 -15.21 -4.61
C LYS A 31 2.08 -15.11 -3.26
N PRO A 32 2.55 -14.26 -2.34
CA PRO A 32 1.86 -14.07 -1.08
C PRO A 32 0.43 -13.57 -1.34
N LYS A 33 -0.58 -14.26 -0.80
CA LYS A 33 -2.01 -13.92 -0.97
C LYS A 33 -2.32 -12.48 -0.53
N ARG A 34 -1.58 -11.99 0.47
CA ARG A 34 -1.66 -10.63 0.97
C ARG A 34 -0.27 -10.01 0.90
N PRO A 35 0.02 -9.13 -0.08
CA PRO A 35 1.27 -8.40 -0.10
C PRO A 35 1.41 -7.59 1.19
N GLY A 36 2.61 -7.61 1.78
CA GLY A 36 2.89 -6.82 2.97
C GLY A 36 2.82 -5.32 2.71
N PHE A 37 2.68 -4.53 3.78
CA PHE A 37 2.59 -3.06 3.72
C PHE A 37 3.67 -2.41 2.84
N ALA A 38 4.93 -2.87 2.91
CA ALA A 38 6.00 -2.35 2.08
C ALA A 38 5.81 -2.59 0.58
N VAL A 39 5.30 -3.76 0.20
CA VAL A 39 5.03 -4.07 -1.22
C VAL A 39 3.91 -3.18 -1.73
N LEU A 40 2.86 -2.99 -0.91
CA LEU A 40 1.73 -2.12 -1.23
C LEU A 40 2.18 -0.65 -1.38
N MET A 41 2.87 -0.10 -0.39
CA MET A 41 3.34 1.29 -0.42
C MET A 41 4.32 1.54 -1.57
N LYS A 42 5.23 0.60 -1.84
CA LYS A 42 6.15 0.70 -2.97
C LYS A 42 5.42 0.67 -4.32
N SER A 43 4.35 -0.10 -4.44
CA SER A 43 3.54 -0.12 -5.66
C SER A 43 2.67 1.13 -5.83
N PHE A 44 2.19 1.71 -4.73
CA PHE A 44 1.29 2.86 -4.73
C PHE A 44 2.04 4.19 -4.89
N LEU A 45 3.08 4.42 -4.08
CA LEU A 45 3.83 5.68 -4.03
C LEU A 45 5.17 5.63 -4.77
N GLY A 46 5.62 4.44 -5.19
CA GLY A 46 6.96 4.26 -5.78
C GLY A 46 8.10 4.35 -4.76
N THR A 47 7.80 4.60 -3.49
CA THR A 47 8.78 4.78 -2.41
C THR A 47 8.79 3.60 -1.46
N ASP A 48 9.98 3.23 -0.98
CA ASP A 48 10.11 2.20 0.04
C ASP A 48 9.82 2.81 1.42
N PRO A 49 8.75 2.40 2.14
CA PRO A 49 8.44 2.94 3.45
C PRO A 49 9.51 2.60 4.51
N TYR A 50 10.37 1.61 4.24
CA TYR A 50 11.50 1.28 5.10
C TYR A 50 12.79 2.00 4.71
N GLN A 51 12.75 2.96 3.79
CA GLN A 51 13.89 3.80 3.46
C GLN A 51 13.73 5.16 4.14
N CYS A 52 14.72 5.54 4.96
CA CYS A 52 14.74 6.88 5.56
C CYS A 52 14.88 7.94 4.46
N ILE A 53 13.97 8.91 4.42
CA ILE A 53 13.98 9.99 3.43
C ILE A 53 15.25 10.86 3.55
N LEU A 54 15.79 11.02 4.75
CA LEU A 54 16.95 11.86 5.01
C LEU A 54 18.27 11.13 4.72
N CYS A 55 18.51 10.02 5.40
CA CYS A 55 19.81 9.33 5.35
C CYS A 55 19.84 8.11 4.43
N LYS A 56 18.71 7.74 3.80
CA LYS A 56 18.54 6.53 2.96
C LYS A 56 18.81 5.20 3.68
N GLY A 57 19.01 5.22 5.00
CA GLY A 57 19.17 4.02 5.84
C GLY A 57 17.90 3.18 5.91
N ARG A 58 18.06 1.91 6.30
CA ARG A 58 16.95 0.95 6.41
C ARG A 58 16.26 1.06 7.77
N LEU A 59 14.99 1.43 7.74
CA LEU A 59 14.10 1.48 8.89
C LEU A 59 13.55 0.07 9.20
N ARG A 60 13.19 -0.16 10.46
CA ARG A 60 12.52 -1.38 10.92
C ARG A 60 11.06 -1.11 11.22
N PHE A 61 10.21 -2.10 10.97
CA PHE A 61 8.82 -2.03 11.35
C PHE A 61 8.70 -2.00 12.88
N ALA A 62 8.14 -0.93 13.43
CA ALA A 62 7.88 -0.80 14.87
C ALA A 62 6.44 -1.19 15.23
N GLY A 63 5.48 -0.97 14.33
CA GLY A 63 4.07 -1.26 14.55
C GLY A 63 3.20 -0.59 13.48
N ALA A 64 1.93 -0.98 13.44
CA ALA A 64 0.92 -0.35 12.60
C ALA A 64 -0.31 -0.06 13.45
N MET A 65 -0.85 1.15 13.31
CA MET A 65 -2.15 1.51 13.86
C MET A 65 -3.16 1.62 12.73
N ALA A 66 -4.34 1.06 12.93
CA ALA A 66 -5.44 1.23 11.99
C ALA A 66 -5.86 2.70 11.99
N GLY A 67 -5.88 3.33 10.81
CA GLY A 67 -6.49 4.64 10.64
C GLY A 67 -8.01 4.55 10.77
N GLU A 68 -8.64 5.61 11.25
CA GLU A 68 -10.10 5.70 11.19
C GLU A 68 -10.57 5.88 9.74
N HIS A 69 -11.72 5.28 9.42
CA HIS A 69 -12.30 5.42 8.09
C HIS A 69 -12.65 6.89 7.82
N ALA A 70 -12.40 7.37 6.60
CA ALA A 70 -12.62 8.78 6.24
C ALA A 70 -14.04 9.26 6.54
N THR A 71 -15.05 8.39 6.39
CA THR A 71 -16.44 8.72 6.71
C THR A 71 -16.65 9.06 8.18
N LYS A 72 -15.98 8.33 9.08
CA LYS A 72 -16.05 8.57 10.53
C LYS A 72 -15.37 9.88 10.91
N LEU A 73 -14.19 10.15 10.33
CA LEU A 73 -13.49 11.42 10.53
C LEU A 73 -14.34 12.61 10.08
N LEU A 74 -15.05 12.47 8.95
CA LEU A 74 -15.96 13.49 8.43
C LEU A 74 -17.19 13.67 9.31
N SER A 75 -17.84 12.58 9.76
CA SER A 75 -19.00 12.68 10.66
C SER A 75 -18.64 13.36 11.98
N ASP A 76 -17.49 13.02 12.56
CA ASP A 76 -17.03 13.59 13.82
C ASP A 76 -16.67 15.07 13.67
N ARG A 77 -16.15 15.47 12.50
CA ARG A 77 -15.91 16.88 12.18
C ARG A 77 -17.23 17.64 12.06
N LEU A 78 -18.20 17.11 11.31
CA LEU A 78 -19.52 17.73 11.13
C LEU A 78 -20.26 17.88 12.46
N HIS A 79 -20.23 16.85 13.31
CA HIS A 79 -20.80 16.90 14.65
C HIS A 79 -20.15 17.99 15.50
N ARG A 80 -18.81 18.11 15.46
CA ARG A 80 -18.09 19.17 16.18
C ARG A 80 -18.48 20.57 15.70
N LEU A 81 -18.64 20.75 14.39
CA LEU A 81 -19.08 22.02 13.80
C LEU A 81 -20.52 22.37 14.20
N ALA A 82 -21.43 21.39 14.14
CA ALA A 82 -22.81 21.57 14.58
C ALA A 82 -22.85 22.01 16.06
N LYS A 83 -22.15 21.28 16.95
CA LYS A 83 -22.09 21.62 18.39
C LYS A 83 -21.57 23.05 18.63
N LYS A 84 -20.51 23.46 17.93
CA LYS A 84 -20.00 24.84 18.03
C LYS A 84 -21.02 25.89 17.58
N ARG A 85 -21.75 25.61 16.50
CA ARG A 85 -22.80 26.51 16.00
C ARG A 85 -23.96 26.64 16.99
N TRP A 86 -24.38 25.52 17.59
CA TRP A 86 -25.42 25.52 18.63
C TRP A 86 -25.05 26.36 19.86
N LEU A 87 -23.79 26.27 20.31
CA LEU A 87 -23.30 27.04 21.45
C LEU A 87 -23.13 28.55 21.17
N GLN A 88 -23.21 28.97 19.91
CA GLN A 88 -23.10 30.37 19.49
C GLN A 88 -24.45 31.00 19.14
N ILE A 89 -25.57 30.29 19.32
CA ILE A 89 -26.90 30.87 19.14
C ILE A 89 -27.09 31.91 20.26
N PRO A 90 -27.27 33.21 19.94
CA PRO A 90 -27.62 34.19 20.97
C PRO A 90 -28.95 33.76 21.58
N SER A 91 -29.08 33.81 22.90
CA SER A 91 -30.39 33.75 23.53
C SER A 91 -31.23 34.86 22.92
N LEU A 92 -32.36 34.49 22.32
CA LEU A 92 -33.37 35.44 21.88
C LEU A 92 -33.97 36.05 23.16
N ASP A 93 -33.44 37.20 23.56
CA ASP A 93 -34.10 38.12 24.48
C ASP A 93 -35.03 39.05 23.67
#